data_AF-A0A132MNQ2-F1
#
_entry.id   AF-A0A132MNQ2-F1
#
_cell.length_a   1.000
_cell.length_b   1.000
_cell.length_c   1.000
_cell.angle_alpha   90.00
_cell.angle_beta   90.00
_cell.angle_gamma   90.00
#
_symmetry.space_group_name_H-M   'P 1'
#
loop_
_entity.id
_entity.type
_entity.pdbx_description
1 polymer ?
#
loop_
_entity_poly.entity_id
_entity_poly.type
_entity_poly.pdbx_seq_one_letter_code
_entity_poly.pdbx_strand_id
1 'polypeptide(L)' 'MQYAAVAPAGATERISAESLELRWFPADALPDRTDAALRDLVAAARPLVNRVGAPRRTRP' A
#
# COMPACT_ATOMS: atom_id res chain seq x y z
N MET A 1 4.41 -7.36 -15.41
CA MET A 1 4.16 -8.08 -14.13
C MET A 1 3.66 -7.07 -13.10
N GLN A 2 2.77 -7.48 -12.18
CA GLN A 2 2.22 -6.61 -11.13
C GLN A 2 2.35 -7.32 -9.78
N TYR A 3 2.71 -6.57 -8.73
CA TYR A 3 2.98 -7.10 -7.40
C TYR A 3 2.34 -6.21 -6.33
N ALA A 4 1.98 -6.82 -5.20
CA ALA A 4 1.52 -6.11 -4.01
C ALA A 4 2.26 -6.66 -2.78
N ALA A 5 2.55 -5.80 -1.82
CA ALA A 5 3.19 -6.14 -0.57
C ALA A 5 2.44 -5.52 0.60
N VAL A 6 2.51 -6.17 1.77
CA VAL A 6 1.89 -5.69 3.01
C VAL A 6 3.01 -5.36 3.98
N ALA A 7 3.06 -4.10 4.43
CA ALA A 7 3.95 -3.68 5.49
C ALA A 7 3.40 -4.11 6.86
N PRO A 8 4.25 -4.45 7.84
CA PRO A 8 3.81 -4.71 9.20
C PRO A 8 3.18 -3.46 9.83
N ALA A 9 2.31 -3.68 10.82
CA ALA A 9 1.69 -2.58 11.57
C ALA A 9 2.77 -1.72 12.25
N GLY A 10 2.60 -0.40 12.18
CA GLY A 10 3.56 0.57 12.73
C GLY A 10 4.77 0.84 11.83
N ALA A 11 4.84 0.27 10.62
CA ALA A 11 5.86 0.65 9.66
C ALA A 11 5.74 2.13 9.28
N THR A 12 6.86 2.83 9.28
CA THR A 12 6.95 4.25 8.89
C THR A 12 7.73 4.37 7.58
N GLU A 13 7.36 5.35 6.75
CA GLU A 13 8.12 5.70 5.55
C GLU A 13 9.57 6.11 5.87
N ARG A 14 10.49 5.79 4.97
CA ARG A 14 11.90 6.20 5.04
C ARG A 14 12.35 6.69 3.67
N ILE A 15 12.64 7.99 3.59
CA ILE A 15 13.15 8.63 2.36
C ILE A 15 14.62 8.24 2.18
N SER A 16 15.00 7.87 0.95
CA SER A 16 16.38 7.63 0.53
C SER A 16 16.95 8.84 -0.21
N ALA A 17 18.25 8.84 -0.50
CA ALA A 17 18.88 9.89 -1.31
C ALA A 17 18.29 10.02 -2.73
N GLU A 18 17.70 8.93 -3.25
CA GLU A 18 17.07 8.89 -4.58
C GLU A 18 15.61 9.41 -4.57
N SER A 19 15.04 9.70 -3.40
CA SER A 19 13.63 10.09 -3.25
C SER A 19 13.49 11.53 -2.78
N LEU A 20 12.64 12.31 -3.44
CA LEU A 20 12.36 13.71 -3.05
C LEU A 20 11.27 13.81 -1.97
N GLU A 21 10.25 12.95 -2.03
CA GLU A 21 9.16 12.85 -1.05
C GLU A 21 8.68 11.40 -1.00
N LEU A 22 8.30 10.93 0.19
CA LEU A 22 7.64 9.64 0.38
C LEU A 22 6.68 9.76 1.56
N ARG A 23 5.47 9.20 1.41
CA ARG A 23 4.48 9.14 2.48
C ARG A 23 3.44 8.05 2.20
N TRP A 24 2.73 7.64 3.24
CA TRP A 24 1.57 6.77 3.10
C TRP A 24 0.32 7.55 2.65
N PHE A 25 -0.51 6.91 1.85
CA PHE A 25 -1.80 7.45 1.41
C PHE A 25 -2.91 6.44 1.69
N PRO A 26 -4.12 6.89 2.07
CA PRO A 26 -5.29 6.02 2.08
C PRO A 26 -5.55 5.50 0.66
N ALA A 27 -5.89 4.22 0.53
CA ALA A 27 -6.13 3.58 -0.77
C ALA A 27 -7.33 4.17 -1.54
N ASP A 28 -8.24 4.84 -0.84
CA ASP A 28 -9.40 5.56 -1.38
C ASP A 28 -9.21 7.08 -1.48
N ALA A 29 -8.05 7.60 -1.07
CA ALA A 29 -7.73 9.03 -1.11
C ALA A 29 -6.35 9.27 -1.74
N LEU A 30 -6.15 8.71 -2.93
CA LEU A 30 -4.94 8.95 -3.72
C LEU A 30 -4.91 10.40 -4.24
N PRO A 31 -3.73 11.05 -4.31
CA PRO A 31 -3.59 12.40 -4.83
C PRO A 31 -4.24 12.58 -6.20
N ASP A 32 -4.79 13.76 -6.48
CA ASP A 32 -5.43 14.06 -7.77
C ASP A 32 -4.52 13.81 -8.97
N ARG A 33 -3.22 14.08 -8.81
CA ARG A 33 -2.19 13.87 -9.84
C ARG A 33 -1.84 12.41 -10.10
N THR A 34 -2.38 11.46 -9.34
CA THR A 34 -2.17 10.03 -9.59
C THR A 34 -2.86 9.61 -10.89
N ASP A 35 -2.09 8.97 -11.79
CA ASP A 35 -2.58 8.53 -13.09
C ASP A 35 -3.60 7.38 -12.98
N ALA A 36 -4.36 7.16 -14.07
CA ALA A 36 -5.41 6.17 -14.11
C ALA A 36 -4.90 4.73 -13.95
N ALA A 37 -3.75 4.41 -14.54
CA ALA A 37 -3.19 3.05 -14.46
C ALA A 37 -2.82 2.70 -13.01
N LEU A 38 -2.25 3.64 -12.25
CA LEU A 38 -1.94 3.44 -10.84
C LEU A 38 -3.23 3.33 -9.99
N ARG A 39 -4.28 4.09 -10.31
CA ARG A 39 -5.59 3.95 -9.65
C ARG A 39 -6.18 2.56 -9.88
N ASP A 40 -6.11 2.04 -11.11
CA ASP A 40 -6.58 0.70 -11.45
C ASP A 40 -5.79 -0.39 -10.71
N LEU A 41 -4.46 -0.22 -10.59
CA LEU A 41 -3.61 -1.13 -9.80
C LEU A 41 -4.01 -1.15 -8.32
N VAL A 42 -4.23 0.02 -7.71
CA VAL A 42 -4.66 0.10 -6.29
C VAL A 42 -6.05 -0.51 -6.11
N ALA A 43 -6.98 -0.25 -7.02
CA ALA A 43 -8.33 -0.83 -6.97
C ALA A 43 -8.29 -2.36 -7.05
N ALA A 44 -7.48 -2.93 -7.95
CA ALA A 44 -7.30 -4.37 -8.07
C ALA A 44 -6.59 -4.99 -6.85
N ALA A 45 -5.61 -4.29 -6.27
CA ALA A 45 -4.81 -4.79 -5.15
C ALA A 45 -5.53 -4.75 -3.81
N ARG A 46 -6.40 -3.74 -3.55
CA ARG A 46 -7.08 -3.53 -2.25
C ARG A 46 -7.77 -4.79 -1.69
N PRO A 47 -8.59 -5.55 -2.44
CA PRO A 47 -9.21 -6.77 -1.92
C PRO A 47 -8.22 -7.94 -1.74
N LEU A 48 -7.06 -7.92 -2.40
CA LEU A 48 -6.01 -8.94 -2.23
C LEU A 48 -5.25 -8.71 -0.93
N VAL A 49 -4.80 -7.48 -0.68
CA VAL A 49 -4.02 -7.13 0.51
C VAL A 49 -4.84 -7.24 1.79
N ASN A 50 -6.14 -6.93 1.76
CA ASN A 50 -7.03 -7.08 2.91
C ASN A 50 -7.16 -8.54 3.39
N ARG A 51 -7.00 -9.51 2.47
CA ARG A 51 -7.00 -10.94 2.83
C ARG A 51 -5.72 -11.37 3.52
N VAL A 52 -4.58 -10.76 3.17
CA VAL A 52 -3.25 -11.11 3.69
C VAL A 52 -2.91 -10.34 4.96
N GLY A 53 -3.36 -9.10 5.08
CA GLY A 53 -3.06 -8.19 6.20
C GLY A 53 -3.92 -8.39 7.45
N ALA A 54 -4.91 -9.29 7.43
CA ALA A 54 -5.64 -9.64 8.64
C ALA A 54 -4.66 -10.18 9.71
N PRO A 55 -4.70 -9.69 10.96
CA PRO A 55 -3.81 -10.20 12.01
C PRO A 55 -4.00 -11.70 12.12
N ARG A 56 -2.90 -12.47 11.97
CA ARG A 56 -2.94 -13.91 12.21
C ARG A 56 -3.39 -14.09 13.65
N ARG A 57 -4.58 -14.68 13.86
CA ARG A 57 -5.01 -15.11 15.19
C ARG A 57 -3.97 -16.10 15.70
N THR A 58 -3.17 -15.68 16.68
CA THR A 58 -2.32 -16.58 17.44
C THR A 58 -3.23 -17.53 18.20
N ARG A 59 -3.28 -18.79 17.76
CA ARG A 59 -3.97 -19.85 18.50
C ARG A 59 -3.14 -20.16 19.76
N PRO A 60 -3.79 -20.34 20.94
CA PRO A 60 -3.10 -20.70 22.18
C PRO A 60 -2.45 -22.08 22.11
#